data_AF-A0A9P4MKH7-F1
#
_entry.id   AF-A0A9P4MKH7-F1
#
_cell.length_a   1.000
_cell.length_b   1.000
_cell.length_c   1.000
_cell.angle_alpha   90.00
_cell.angle_beta   90.00
_cell.angle_gamma   90.00
#
_symmetry.space_group_name_H-M   'P 1'
#
loop_
_entity.id
_entity.type
_entity.pdbx_description
1 polymer ?
#
loop_
_entity_poly.entity_id
_entity_poly.type
_entity_poly.pdbx_seq_one_letter_code
_entity_poly.pdbx_strand_id
1 'polypeptide(L)'
;MSYHPQQGTPYPVPAPPVAKSTNPPPPPSNPSATHNNMVVQGQQVYAPNDHLQPYRGRKDNRIYSLQVDQQPVRARMCGFGDKDRRPITPPPCIRLVVRDATTGEEVDFNSVDSTFFVLTVDLWDSAGNQEVNLAPYP
;
A
#
# COMPACT_ATOMS: atom_id res chain seq x y z
N MET A 1 19.66 26.77 -63.62
CA MET A 1 19.75 27.13 -62.18
C MET A 1 20.24 25.91 -61.43
N SER A 2 21.52 25.92 -61.07
CA SER A 2 22.27 24.77 -60.56
C SER A 2 22.34 24.85 -59.04
N TYR A 3 21.90 23.81 -58.33
CA TYR A 3 22.02 23.73 -56.87
C TYR A 3 23.31 23.00 -56.50
N HIS A 4 24.24 23.71 -55.85
CA HIS A 4 25.37 23.11 -55.13
C HIS A 4 24.98 22.92 -53.66
N PRO A 5 25.20 21.74 -53.05
CA PRO A 5 25.08 21.59 -51.61
C PRO A 5 26.37 22.06 -50.91
N GLN A 6 26.24 23.03 -50.01
CA GLN A 6 27.30 23.45 -49.09
C GLN A 6 27.51 22.38 -48.03
N GLN A 7 28.74 21.87 -47.92
CA GLN A 7 29.17 20.95 -46.86
C GLN A 7 29.42 21.74 -45.57
N GLY A 8 28.56 21.53 -44.57
CA GLY A 8 28.71 22.14 -43.24
C GLY A 8 29.87 21.52 -42.46
N THR A 9 30.73 22.38 -41.91
CA THR A 9 31.83 22.01 -41.01
C THR A 9 31.29 21.41 -39.70
N PRO A 10 31.90 20.34 -39.15
CA PRO A 10 31.48 19.79 -37.86
C PRO A 10 31.96 20.68 -36.70
N TYR A 11 31.03 21.13 -35.86
CA TYR A 11 31.34 21.79 -34.60
C TYR A 11 31.93 20.78 -33.59
N PRO A 12 32.98 21.13 -32.82
CA PRO A 12 33.48 20.25 -31.78
C PRO A 12 32.58 20.29 -30.54
N VAL A 13 32.12 19.12 -30.11
CA VAL A 13 31.43 18.92 -28.81
C VAL A 13 32.46 18.92 -27.66
N PRO A 14 32.26 19.68 -26.57
CA PRO A 14 33.11 19.59 -25.38
C PRO A 14 32.90 18.26 -24.64
N ALA A 15 33.99 17.65 -24.16
CA ALA A 15 33.92 16.43 -23.34
C ALA A 15 33.28 16.70 -21.96
N PRO A 16 32.52 15.74 -21.39
CA PRO A 16 31.96 15.87 -20.05
C PRO A 16 33.06 15.85 -18.97
N PRO A 17 32.93 16.61 -17.87
CA PRO A 17 33.92 16.61 -16.80
C PRO A 17 33.90 15.28 -16.04
N VAL A 18 35.10 14.70 -15.86
CA VAL A 18 35.34 13.51 -15.06
C VAL A 18 35.03 13.81 -13.59
N ALA A 19 34.09 13.07 -13.01
CA ALA A 19 33.74 13.16 -11.60
C ALA A 19 34.93 12.75 -10.72
N LYS A 20 35.39 13.66 -9.86
CA LYS A 20 36.39 13.35 -8.83
C LYS A 20 35.68 12.62 -7.68
N SER A 21 36.12 11.39 -7.41
CA SER A 21 35.72 10.59 -6.26
C SER A 21 36.18 11.26 -4.97
N THR A 22 35.25 11.78 -4.19
CA THR A 22 35.48 12.19 -2.79
C THR A 22 34.54 11.41 -1.89
N ASN A 23 35.10 10.52 -1.07
CA ASN A 23 34.36 9.82 -0.02
C ASN A 23 33.73 10.83 0.96
N PRO A 24 32.50 10.59 1.46
CA PRO A 24 31.88 11.48 2.43
C PRO A 24 32.57 11.36 3.81
N PRO A 25 32.65 12.45 4.59
CA PRO A 25 33.14 12.40 5.96
C PRO A 25 32.16 11.66 6.90
N PRO A 26 32.64 11.03 7.99
CA PRO A 26 31.78 10.37 8.98
C PRO A 26 30.94 11.39 9.77
N PRO A 27 29.73 11.02 10.24
CA PRO A 27 28.87 11.92 11.00
C PRO A 27 29.46 12.22 12.40
N PRO A 28 29.30 13.46 12.92
CA PRO A 28 29.69 13.79 14.28
C PRO A 28 28.72 13.16 15.29
N SER A 29 29.26 12.42 16.25
CA SER A 29 28.57 11.98 17.45
C SER A 29 28.39 13.17 18.41
N ASN A 30 27.15 13.54 18.76
CA ASN A 30 26.89 14.39 19.92
C ASN A 30 25.64 13.95 20.70
N PRO A 31 25.65 14.12 22.03
CA PRO A 31 24.65 13.55 22.93
C PRO A 31 23.45 14.49 23.15
N SER A 32 22.31 13.86 23.45
CA SER A 32 21.14 14.35 24.19
C SER A 32 20.91 15.87 24.23
N ALA A 33 20.00 16.36 23.39
CA ALA A 33 19.32 17.65 23.60
C ALA A 33 17.81 17.45 23.52
N THR A 34 17.18 17.61 24.68
CA THR A 34 15.74 17.65 24.92
C THR A 34 15.12 18.78 24.10
N HIS A 35 14.24 18.45 23.16
CA HIS A 35 13.32 19.42 22.57
C HIS A 35 11.93 18.80 22.47
N ASN A 36 11.00 19.43 23.18
CA ASN A 36 9.57 19.15 23.17
C ASN A 36 9.07 19.06 21.74
N ASN A 37 8.52 17.91 21.35
CA ASN A 37 7.61 17.83 20.23
C ASN A 37 6.29 17.24 20.69
N MET A 38 5.24 18.00 20.35
CA MET A 38 3.85 17.74 20.62
C MET A 38 3.49 16.31 20.22
N VAL A 39 2.83 15.60 21.14
CA VAL A 39 2.20 14.32 20.88
C VAL A 39 1.10 14.56 19.85
N VAL A 40 1.35 14.20 18.60
CA VAL A 40 0.27 13.89 17.66
C VAL A 40 -0.35 12.59 18.17
N GLN A 41 -1.42 12.72 18.95
CA GLN A 41 -2.26 11.60 19.34
C GLN A 41 -2.88 11.00 18.07
N GLY A 42 -2.47 9.79 17.71
CA GLY A 42 -3.16 9.02 16.67
C GLY A 42 -2.39 7.87 16.03
N GLN A 43 -1.07 7.75 16.17
CA GLN A 43 -0.37 6.57 15.66
C GLN A 43 -0.57 5.38 16.61
N GLN A 44 -1.61 4.59 16.32
CA GLN A 44 -1.70 3.20 16.77
C GLN A 44 -0.41 2.52 16.32
N VAL A 45 0.51 2.29 17.25
CA VAL A 45 1.69 1.46 17.00
C VAL A 45 1.17 0.04 16.86
N TYR A 46 0.87 -0.36 15.63
CA TYR A 46 0.54 -1.74 15.36
C TYR A 46 1.74 -2.59 15.79
N ALA A 47 1.46 -3.61 16.62
CA ALA A 47 2.45 -4.61 16.99
C ALA A 47 3.14 -5.16 15.73
N PRO A 48 4.38 -5.69 15.81
CA PRO A 48 5.13 -6.21 14.67
C PRO A 48 4.56 -7.54 14.15
N ASN A 49 3.23 -7.64 14.08
CA ASN A 49 2.50 -8.72 13.48
C ASN A 49 2.51 -8.46 11.97
N ASP A 50 2.93 -9.47 11.22
CA ASP A 50 2.80 -9.51 9.77
C ASP A 50 1.32 -9.29 9.42
N HIS A 51 0.97 -8.04 9.05
CA HIS A 51 -0.40 -7.60 8.76
C HIS A 51 -1.04 -8.36 7.61
N LEU A 52 -0.23 -9.04 6.80
CA LEU A 52 -0.69 -9.88 5.70
C LEU A 52 -1.13 -11.27 6.19
N GLN A 53 -0.85 -11.66 7.43
CA GLN A 53 -1.32 -12.93 7.96
C GLN A 53 -2.84 -12.90 8.14
N PRO A 54 -3.57 -13.86 7.55
CA PRO A 54 -5.01 -13.95 7.71
C PRO A 54 -5.38 -14.11 9.19
N TYR A 55 -6.15 -13.17 9.72
CA TYR A 55 -6.69 -13.27 11.07
C TYR A 55 -7.77 -14.35 11.15
N ARG A 56 -7.74 -15.13 12.24
CA ARG A 56 -8.79 -16.08 12.62
C ARG A 56 -9.34 -15.72 13.99
N GLY A 57 -10.58 -15.25 14.02
CA GLY A 57 -11.27 -14.91 15.26
C GLY A 57 -12.04 -16.10 15.82
N ARG A 58 -12.17 -16.19 17.14
CA ARG A 58 -13.07 -17.16 17.80
C ARG A 58 -14.11 -16.41 18.61
N LYS A 59 -15.37 -16.81 18.47
CA LYS A 59 -16.48 -16.34 19.30
C LYS A 59 -17.42 -17.51 19.55
N ASP A 60 -17.76 -17.75 20.81
CA ASP A 60 -18.52 -18.92 21.24
C ASP A 60 -17.88 -20.24 20.72
N ASN A 61 -18.68 -21.15 20.16
CA ASN A 61 -18.20 -22.37 19.53
C ASN A 61 -17.91 -22.23 18.02
N ARG A 62 -17.60 -21.02 17.54
CA ARG A 62 -17.34 -20.75 16.12
C ARG A 62 -15.99 -20.09 15.89
N ILE A 63 -15.31 -20.52 14.84
CA ILE A 63 -14.08 -19.93 14.32
C ILE A 63 -14.42 -19.21 13.01
N TYR A 64 -14.00 -17.95 12.90
CA TYR A 64 -14.28 -17.06 11.79
C TYR A 64 -12.99 -16.71 11.07
N SER A 65 -13.02 -16.74 9.75
CA SER A 65 -11.90 -16.30 8.91
C SER A 65 -12.41 -15.73 7.60
N LEU A 66 -11.62 -14.86 6.97
CA LEU A 66 -11.93 -14.28 5.68
C LEU A 66 -11.06 -14.90 4.60
N GLN A 67 -11.65 -15.15 3.43
CA GLN A 67 -10.95 -15.60 2.25
C GLN A 67 -11.29 -14.66 1.08
N VAL A 68 -10.28 -14.26 0.32
CA VAL A 68 -10.48 -13.47 -0.90
C VAL A 68 -10.64 -14.42 -2.08
N ASP A 69 -11.88 -14.64 -2.51
CA ASP A 69 -12.21 -15.53 -3.63
C ASP A 69 -12.03 -14.83 -4.99
N GLN A 70 -12.18 -13.50 -5.03
CA GLN A 70 -11.84 -12.69 -6.20
C GLN A 70 -10.89 -11.55 -5.80
N GLN A 71 -9.67 -11.61 -6.31
CA GLN A 71 -8.63 -10.61 -6.05
C GLN A 71 -8.82 -9.36 -6.91
N PRO A 72 -8.63 -8.14 -6.38
CA PRO A 72 -8.45 -6.96 -7.21
C PRO A 72 -7.16 -7.07 -8.02
N VAL A 73 -7.21 -6.71 -9.30
CA VAL A 73 -6.04 -6.85 -10.20
C VAL A 73 -5.52 -5.49 -10.67
N ARG A 74 -6.41 -4.57 -11.01
CA ARG A 74 -6.02 -3.24 -11.52
C ARG A 74 -7.02 -2.16 -11.15
N ALA A 75 -6.53 -0.94 -11.10
CA ALA A 75 -7.33 0.27 -10.92
C ALA A 75 -6.78 1.39 -11.79
N ARG A 76 -7.56 2.44 -11.98
CA ARG A 76 -7.11 3.70 -12.59
C ARG A 76 -7.33 4.81 -11.58
N MET A 77 -6.35 5.71 -11.44
CA MET A 77 -6.47 6.85 -10.53
C MET A 77 -7.73 7.66 -10.86
N CYS A 78 -8.49 8.02 -9.81
CA CYS A 78 -9.68 8.87 -9.89
C CYS A 78 -9.31 10.37 -9.94
N GLY A 79 -8.06 10.71 -9.61
CA GLY A 79 -7.62 12.08 -9.40
C GLY A 79 -8.18 12.66 -8.09
N PHE A 80 -8.10 13.99 -7.94
CA PHE A 80 -8.51 14.70 -6.72
C PHE A 80 -9.96 15.22 -6.75
N GLY A 81 -10.68 14.99 -7.86
CA GLY A 81 -12.06 15.45 -8.03
C GLY A 81 -13.08 14.37 -7.71
N ASP A 82 -14.26 14.78 -7.23
CA ASP A 82 -15.31 13.85 -6.81
C ASP A 82 -16.10 13.22 -7.98
N LYS A 83 -15.94 13.75 -9.21
CA LYS A 83 -16.80 13.43 -10.36
C LYS A 83 -16.43 12.14 -11.09
N ASP A 84 -15.22 11.61 -10.90
CA ASP A 84 -14.74 10.42 -11.60
C ASP A 84 -14.47 9.28 -10.60
N ARG A 85 -15.45 8.39 -10.41
CA ARG A 85 -15.28 7.18 -9.61
C ARG A 85 -15.05 5.99 -10.53
N ARG A 86 -13.90 5.34 -10.38
CA ARG A 86 -13.49 4.18 -11.18
C ARG A 86 -13.34 2.96 -10.26
N PRO A 87 -14.26 1.99 -10.31
CA PRO A 87 -14.13 0.76 -9.54
C PRO A 87 -12.85 0.00 -9.89
N ILE A 88 -12.29 -0.68 -8.90
CA ILE A 88 -11.19 -1.64 -9.10
C ILE A 88 -11.71 -2.85 -9.88
N THR A 89 -10.92 -3.37 -10.81
CA THR A 89 -11.31 -4.49 -11.67
C THR A 89 -10.34 -5.68 -11.52
N PRO A 90 -10.85 -6.91 -11.35
CA PRO A 90 -12.24 -7.23 -11.02
C PRO A 90 -12.59 -6.73 -9.60
N PRO A 91 -13.88 -6.56 -9.25
CA PRO A 91 -14.27 -6.14 -7.91
C PRO A 91 -13.86 -7.20 -6.87
N PRO A 92 -13.38 -6.84 -5.67
CA PRO A 92 -13.06 -7.85 -4.66
C PRO A 92 -14.30 -8.66 -4.24
N CYS A 93 -14.15 -9.97 -4.08
CA CYS A 93 -15.16 -10.83 -3.47
C CYS A 93 -14.55 -11.57 -2.28
N ILE A 94 -15.09 -11.33 -1.09
CA ILE A 94 -14.59 -11.90 0.16
C ILE A 94 -15.65 -12.87 0.70
N ARG A 95 -15.21 -14.09 1.00
CA ARG A 95 -16.00 -15.12 1.65
C ARG A 95 -15.72 -15.13 3.15
N LEU A 96 -16.77 -15.04 3.95
CA LEU A 96 -16.71 -15.33 5.38
C LEU A 96 -16.81 -16.84 5.58
N VAL A 97 -15.77 -17.44 6.16
CA VAL A 97 -15.71 -18.86 6.48
C VAL A 97 -15.97 -19.02 7.97
N VAL A 98 -17.04 -19.72 8.32
CA VAL A 98 -17.42 -19.99 9.71
C VAL A 98 -17.32 -21.49 9.96
N ARG A 99 -16.47 -21.90 10.90
CA ARG A 99 -16.27 -23.30 11.27
C ARG A 99 -16.70 -23.57 12.69
N ASP A 100 -17.26 -24.75 12.96
CA ASP A 100 -17.48 -25.21 14.33
C ASP A 100 -16.12 -25.45 15.00
N ALA A 101 -15.96 -24.94 16.22
CA ALA A 101 -14.68 -24.96 16.91
C ALA A 101 -14.31 -26.33 17.49
N THR A 102 -15.27 -27.25 17.59
CA THR A 102 -15.09 -28.61 18.08
C THR A 102 -14.81 -29.57 16.93
N THR A 103 -15.60 -29.51 15.85
CA THR A 103 -15.48 -30.43 14.71
C THR A 103 -14.52 -29.92 13.64
N GLY A 104 -14.32 -28.60 13.52
CA GLY A 104 -13.51 -27.96 12.48
C GLY A 104 -14.20 -27.83 11.11
N GLU A 105 -15.42 -28.33 10.99
CA GLU A 105 -16.23 -28.31 9.75
C GLU A 105 -16.89 -26.95 9.53
N GLU A 106 -17.09 -26.58 8.27
CA GLU A 106 -17.81 -25.35 7.90
C GLU A 106 -19.30 -25.50 8.26
N VAL A 107 -19.87 -24.49 8.93
CA VAL A 107 -21.28 -24.51 9.34
C VAL A 107 -22.19 -24.13 8.19
N ASP A 108 -23.45 -24.59 8.22
CA ASP A 108 -24.44 -24.19 7.23
C ASP A 108 -24.72 -22.68 7.29
N PHE A 109 -24.81 -22.04 6.13
CA PHE A 109 -25.02 -20.61 6.00
C PHE A 109 -26.33 -20.16 6.65
N ASN A 110 -27.39 -20.98 6.59
CA ASN A 110 -28.68 -20.67 7.21
C ASN A 110 -28.60 -20.58 8.73
N SER A 111 -27.56 -21.15 9.35
CA SER A 111 -27.34 -21.11 10.79
C SER A 111 -26.55 -19.87 11.25
N VAL A 112 -26.16 -19.01 10.31
CA VAL A 112 -25.38 -17.79 10.57
C VAL A 112 -26.27 -16.58 10.31
N ASP A 113 -26.65 -15.88 11.38
CA ASP A 113 -27.29 -14.57 11.25
C ASP A 113 -26.25 -13.54 10.80
N SER A 114 -26.28 -13.18 9.51
CA SER A 114 -25.37 -12.23 8.90
C SER A 114 -25.90 -10.79 8.89
N THR A 115 -27.07 -10.53 9.48
CA THR A 115 -27.78 -9.23 9.37
C THR A 115 -26.91 -8.04 9.77
N PHE A 116 -26.04 -8.22 10.75
CA PHE A 116 -25.21 -7.15 11.32
C PHE A 116 -23.72 -7.30 11.01
N PHE A 117 -23.35 -8.15 10.05
CA PHE A 117 -21.95 -8.29 9.67
C PHE A 117 -21.53 -7.12 8.78
N VAL A 118 -20.40 -6.51 9.15
CA VAL A 118 -19.78 -5.40 8.43
C VAL A 118 -18.37 -5.82 8.06
N LEU A 119 -18.00 -5.57 6.81
CA LEU A 119 -16.64 -5.71 6.32
C LEU A 119 -16.08 -4.31 6.09
N THR A 120 -14.98 -3.99 6.77
CA THR A 120 -14.21 -2.78 6.53
C THR A 120 -13.02 -3.08 5.64
N VAL A 121 -12.62 -2.11 4.82
CA VAL A 121 -11.48 -2.21 3.92
C VAL A 121 -10.64 -0.95 4.05
N ASP A 122 -9.32 -1.12 4.12
CA ASP A 122 -8.33 -0.05 4.22
C ASP A 122 -7.27 -0.21 3.15
N LEU A 123 -6.66 0.92 2.74
CA LEU A 123 -5.58 0.92 1.77
C LEU A 123 -4.23 0.79 2.47
N TRP A 124 -3.44 -0.20 2.06
CA TRP A 124 -2.09 -0.46 2.57
C TRP A 124 -1.04 -0.31 1.48
N ASP A 125 0.21 -0.10 1.87
CA ASP A 125 1.33 -0.18 0.95
C ASP A 125 1.47 -1.60 0.35
N SER A 126 2.24 -1.74 -0.72
CA SER A 126 2.39 -3.02 -1.41
C SER A 126 3.07 -4.12 -0.58
N ALA A 127 3.74 -3.74 0.51
CA ALA A 127 4.39 -4.67 1.42
C ALA A 127 3.50 -5.04 2.62
N GLY A 128 2.35 -4.37 2.80
CA GLY A 128 1.47 -4.55 3.95
C GLY A 128 2.03 -3.98 5.24
N ASN A 129 2.98 -3.03 5.19
CA ASN A 129 3.64 -2.54 6.41
C ASN A 129 2.92 -1.37 7.06
N GLN A 130 2.25 -0.53 6.26
CA GLN A 130 1.54 0.64 6.75
C GLN A 130 0.32 0.98 5.89
N GLU A 131 -0.67 1.60 6.52
CA GLU A 131 -1.83 2.19 5.86
C GLU A 131 -1.44 3.45 5.09
N VAL A 132 -1.95 3.60 3.87
CA VAL A 132 -1.67 4.73 2.96
C VAL A 132 -2.95 5.38 2.47
N ASN A 133 -3.92 5.53 3.38
CA ASN A 133 -5.24 6.12 3.11
C ASN A 133 -5.20 7.62 2.75
N LEU A 134 -4.10 8.32 3.04
CA LEU A 134 -3.95 9.76 2.79
C LEU A 134 -3.06 10.03 1.58
N ALA A 135 -3.56 10.84 0.64
CA ALA A 135 -2.80 11.34 -0.49
C ALA A 135 -2.64 12.87 -0.39
N PRO A 136 -1.42 13.41 -0.40
CA PRO A 136 -1.22 14.86 -0.44
C PRO A 136 -1.65 15.43 -1.80
N TYR A 137 -2.29 16.60 -1.77
CA TYR A 137 -2.53 17.38 -2.98
C TYR A 137 -1.24 18.11 -3.38
N PRO A 138 -0.84 18.10 -4.66
CA PRO A 138 0.36 18.79 -5.14
C PRO A 138 0.22 20.32 -5.16
#